data_AF-A0A1V9XLN0-F1
#
_entry.id   AF-A0A1V9XLN0-F1
#
_cell.length_a   1.000
_cell.length_b   1.000
_cell.length_c   1.000
_cell.angle_alpha   90.00
_cell.angle_beta   90.00
_cell.angle_gamma   90.00
#
_symmetry.space_group_name_H-M   'P 1'
#
loop_
_entity.id
_entity.type
_entity.pdbx_description
1 polymer ?
#
loop_
_entity_poly.entity_id
_entity_poly.type
_entity_poly.pdbx_seq_one_letter_code
_entity_poly.pdbx_strand_id
1 'polypeptide(L)'
;MSESEDEVQFVHKQKIVHYGSLEEEERRRLEAHSQNNSESDDSDDSGDRNGSDGHSGEGPGSAAEYLALEEERMSREKQLLLDELERKKRARKLNVPTDDGQVKSILREIGHPICFFGEGPADRRERLRNILAKDETVTAL
;
A
#
# COMPACT_ATOMS: atom_id res chain seq x y z
N MET A 1 6.97 32.50 54.30
CA MET A 1 6.58 31.14 53.92
C MET A 1 7.13 30.92 52.53
N SER A 2 8.08 30.01 52.37
CA SER A 2 8.81 29.76 51.12
C SER A 2 8.02 28.77 50.26
N GLU A 3 7.60 29.18 49.06
CA GLU A 3 7.05 28.26 48.05
C GLU A 3 8.22 27.48 47.45
N SER A 4 8.36 26.22 47.85
CA SER A 4 9.31 25.27 47.27
C SER A 4 8.89 24.99 45.83
N GLU A 5 9.73 25.40 44.88
CA GLU A 5 9.61 25.02 43.47
C GLU A 5 9.75 23.50 43.34
N ASP A 6 8.66 22.80 43.06
CA ASP A 6 8.71 21.40 42.63
C ASP A 6 9.36 21.34 41.24
N GLU A 7 10.67 21.11 41.22
CA GLU A 7 11.45 20.92 39.99
C GLU A 7 11.00 19.64 39.27
N VAL A 8 10.20 19.80 38.21
CA VAL A 8 9.71 18.67 37.41
C VAL A 8 10.88 18.07 36.63
N GLN A 9 11.38 16.92 37.09
CA GLN A 9 12.46 16.19 36.41
C GLN A 9 11.98 15.61 35.08
N PHE A 10 12.28 16.29 33.97
CA PHE A 10 12.03 15.77 32.62
C PHE A 10 13.04 14.69 32.27
N VAL A 11 12.71 13.43 32.56
CA VAL A 11 13.52 12.27 32.17
C VAL A 11 13.34 12.01 30.66
N HIS A 12 14.39 12.23 29.87
CA HIS A 12 14.38 11.92 28.45
C HIS A 12 14.39 10.40 28.24
N LYS A 13 13.26 9.82 27.84
CA LYS A 13 13.17 8.40 27.50
C LYS A 13 13.83 8.18 26.13
N GLN A 14 14.96 7.47 26.12
CA GLN A 14 15.58 7.03 24.87
C GLN A 14 14.62 6.11 24.10
N LYS A 15 14.36 6.42 22.82
CA LYS A 15 13.54 5.57 21.95
C LYS A 15 14.34 4.33 21.59
N ILE A 16 13.92 3.17 22.08
CA ILE A 16 14.49 1.88 21.71
C ILE A 16 14.01 1.56 20.29
N VAL A 17 14.95 1.34 19.38
CA VAL A 17 14.65 0.92 18.00
C VAL A 17 14.75 -0.59 17.94
N HIS A 18 13.60 -1.25 17.72
CA HIS A 18 13.54 -2.69 17.50
C HIS A 18 13.81 -2.99 16.02
N TYR A 19 14.74 -3.90 15.73
CA TYR A 19 15.05 -4.35 14.38
C TYR A 19 14.67 -5.84 14.22
N GLY A 20 13.94 -6.19 13.17
CA GLY A 20 13.37 -7.53 12.97
C GLY A 20 11.87 -7.49 12.66
N SER A 21 11.21 -8.65 12.62
CA SER A 21 9.74 -8.71 12.50
C SER A 21 9.09 -8.25 13.81
N LEU A 22 8.32 -7.17 13.76
CA LEU A 22 7.53 -6.64 14.89
C LEU A 22 6.24 -7.42 15.15
N GLU A 23 6.03 -8.54 14.47
CA GLU A 23 4.77 -9.30 14.47
C GLU A 23 4.37 -9.82 15.87
N GLU A 24 5.34 -10.27 16.68
CA GLU A 24 5.06 -10.70 18.05
C GLU A 24 4.74 -9.54 19.00
N GLU A 25 5.34 -8.37 18.75
CA GLU A 25 5.19 -7.18 19.60
C GLU A 25 3.84 -6.50 19.34
N GLU A 26 3.43 -6.41 18.07
CA GLU A 26 2.08 -5.97 17.69
C GLU A 26 1.00 -6.94 18.18
N ARG A 27 1.22 -8.26 18.10
CA ARG A 27 0.29 -9.27 18.66
C ARG A 27 0.05 -9.03 20.16
N ARG A 28 1.13 -8.82 20.93
CA ARG A 28 1.05 -8.54 22.37
C ARG A 28 0.32 -7.23 22.68
N ARG A 29 0.51 -6.19 21.85
CA ARG A 29 -0.19 -4.91 22.02
C ARG A 29 -1.70 -5.05 21.80
N LEU A 30 -2.10 -5.80 20.77
CA LEU A 30 -3.51 -6.09 20.46
C LEU A 30 -4.17 -6.91 21.57
N GLU A 31 -3.49 -7.94 22.08
CA GLU A 31 -3.98 -8.73 23.22
C GLU A 31 -4.15 -7.87 24.49
N ALA A 32 -3.19 -6.98 24.77
CA ALA A 32 -3.27 -6.07 25.92
C ALA A 32 -4.38 -5.01 25.78
N HIS A 33 -4.64 -4.51 24.56
CA HIS A 33 -5.77 -3.61 24.30
C HIS A 33 -7.12 -4.35 24.35
N SER A 34 -7.16 -5.63 23.98
CA SER A 34 -8.37 -6.46 24.10
C SER A 34 -8.78 -6.69 25.55
N GLN A 35 -7.83 -6.68 26.50
CA GLN A 35 -8.12 -6.86 27.93
C GLN A 35 -8.56 -5.55 28.62
N ASN A 36 -8.14 -4.38 28.12
CA ASN A 36 -8.58 -3.08 28.66
C ASN A 36 -9.93 -2.60 28.10
N ASN A 37 -10.45 -3.21 27.04
CA ASN A 37 -11.76 -2.86 26.46
C ASN A 37 -12.89 -3.81 26.91
N SER A 38 -12.66 -4.62 27.95
CA SER A 38 -13.65 -5.56 28.52
C SER A 38 -14.24 -5.11 29.87
N GLU A 39 -14.02 -3.86 30.30
CA GLU A 39 -14.61 -3.28 31.53
C GLU A 39 -15.54 -2.09 31.23
N SER A 40 -16.31 -2.18 30.15
CA SER A 40 -17.51 -1.35 29.96
C SER A 40 -18.39 -1.95 28.87
N ASP A 41 -19.33 -2.82 29.23
CA ASP A 41 -20.76 -2.70 28.89
C ASP A 41 -21.51 -3.92 29.45
N ASP A 42 -21.89 -3.82 30.73
CA ASP A 42 -22.86 -4.72 31.37
C ASP A 42 -24.17 -3.94 31.52
N SER A 43 -25.11 -4.20 30.61
CA SER A 43 -26.54 -4.13 30.92
C SER A 43 -27.34 -4.97 29.92
N ASP A 44 -27.79 -6.13 30.41
CA ASP A 44 -29.07 -6.74 30.06
C ASP A 44 -30.18 -5.68 30.07
N ASP A 45 -30.80 -5.45 28.91
CA ASP A 45 -32.18 -4.95 28.86
C ASP A 45 -32.99 -5.79 27.87
N SER A 46 -33.60 -6.82 28.46
CA SER A 46 -34.67 -7.64 27.89
C SER A 46 -35.92 -6.79 27.61
N GLY A 47 -35.94 -6.07 26.49
CA GLY A 47 -37.07 -5.24 26.06
C GLY A 47 -37.87 -5.84 24.90
N ASP A 48 -38.87 -6.68 25.20
CA ASP A 48 -39.97 -6.98 24.28
C ASP A 48 -40.74 -5.69 23.94
N ARG A 49 -40.63 -5.21 22.70
CA ARG A 49 -41.55 -4.24 22.10
C ARG A 49 -41.96 -4.67 20.70
N ASN A 50 -42.97 -5.51 20.69
CA ASN A 50 -44.00 -5.60 19.66
C ASN A 50 -44.38 -4.23 19.06
N GLY A 51 -44.27 -4.12 17.73
CA GLY A 51 -45.08 -3.24 16.89
C GLY A 51 -44.58 -1.80 16.66
N SER A 52 -43.89 -1.58 15.53
CA SER A 52 -44.03 -0.33 14.77
C SER A 52 -43.69 -0.61 13.31
N ASP A 53 -44.70 -0.52 12.45
CA ASP A 53 -44.58 -0.30 11.02
C ASP A 53 -43.50 0.74 10.73
N GLY A 54 -42.33 0.27 10.31
CA GLY A 54 -41.20 1.07 9.89
C GLY A 54 -40.91 0.73 8.45
N HIS A 55 -41.59 1.45 7.55
CA HIS A 55 -41.34 1.50 6.12
C HIS A 55 -39.84 1.27 5.85
N SER A 56 -39.47 0.11 5.32
CA SER A 56 -38.13 -0.18 4.84
C SER A 56 -37.88 0.74 3.65
N GLY A 57 -37.43 1.95 3.96
CA GLY A 57 -36.92 2.90 2.99
C GLY A 57 -35.64 2.34 2.42
N GLU A 58 -35.77 1.44 1.46
CA GLU A 58 -34.77 1.13 0.44
C GLU A 58 -34.59 2.39 -0.41
N GLY A 59 -34.01 3.42 0.20
CA GLY A 59 -33.49 4.58 -0.51
C GLY A 59 -32.17 4.19 -1.18
N PRO A 60 -31.88 4.68 -2.39
CA PRO A 60 -30.61 4.40 -3.05
C PRO A 60 -29.46 4.97 -2.19
N GLY A 61 -28.50 4.12 -1.78
CA GLY A 61 -27.37 4.54 -0.94
C GLY A 61 -27.49 4.15 0.54
N SER A 62 -27.73 2.87 0.84
CA SER A 62 -27.54 2.37 2.21
C SER A 62 -26.07 2.49 2.63
N ALA A 63 -25.79 2.69 3.92
CA ALA A 63 -24.41 2.77 4.42
C ALA A 63 -23.57 1.51 4.07
N ALA A 64 -24.23 0.35 3.95
CA ALA A 64 -23.62 -0.89 3.50
C ALA A 64 -23.22 -0.86 2.01
N GLU A 65 -24.05 -0.26 1.15
CA GLU A 65 -23.76 -0.08 -0.28
C GLU A 65 -22.58 0.89 -0.49
N TYR A 66 -22.50 1.95 0.32
CA TYR A 66 -21.37 2.89 0.30
C TYR A 66 -20.06 2.22 0.73
N LEU A 67 -20.10 1.42 1.80
CA LEU A 67 -18.93 0.64 2.26
C LEU A 67 -18.44 -0.34 1.18
N ALA A 68 -19.35 -1.04 0.49
CA ALA A 68 -18.99 -2.00 -0.54
C ALA A 68 -18.37 -1.32 -1.77
N LEU A 69 -18.88 -0.16 -2.18
CA LEU A 69 -18.29 0.64 -3.27
C LEU A 69 -16.90 1.18 -2.90
N GLU A 70 -16.71 1.59 -1.65
CA GLU A 70 -15.42 2.04 -1.13
C GLU A 70 -14.42 0.89 -1.06
N GLU A 71 -14.84 -0.29 -0.60
CA GLU A 71 -14.02 -1.50 -0.61
C GLU A 71 -13.63 -1.94 -2.04
N GLU A 72 -14.55 -1.84 -3.00
CA GLU A 72 -14.25 -2.12 -4.41
C GLU A 72 -13.24 -1.13 -5.00
N ARG A 73 -13.37 0.17 -4.70
CA ARG A 73 -12.39 1.19 -5.11
C ARG A 73 -11.02 0.90 -4.52
N MET A 74 -10.95 0.63 -3.22
CA MET A 74 -9.71 0.31 -2.53
C MET A 74 -9.06 -0.96 -3.07
N SER A 75 -9.85 -1.99 -3.38
CA SER A 75 -9.37 -3.23 -3.98
C SER A 75 -8.77 -2.99 -5.37
N ARG A 76 -9.44 -2.19 -6.22
CA ARG A 76 -8.93 -1.81 -7.54
C ARG A 76 -7.63 -1.01 -7.45
N GLU A 77 -7.57 -0.01 -6.58
CA GLU A 77 -6.35 0.79 -6.38
C GLU A 77 -5.19 -0.08 -5.89
N LYS A 78 -5.45 -1.00 -4.95
CA LYS A 78 -4.47 -1.97 -4.47
C LYS A 78 -3.98 -2.87 -5.60
N GLN A 79 -4.88 -3.39 -6.45
CA GLN A 79 -4.50 -4.21 -7.60
C GLN A 79 -3.61 -3.43 -8.57
N LEU A 80 -3.97 -2.19 -8.92
CA LEU A 80 -3.15 -1.34 -9.80
C LEU A 80 -1.75 -1.09 -9.24
N LEU A 81 -1.64 -0.85 -7.92
CA LEU A 81 -0.34 -0.68 -7.26
C LEU A 81 0.49 -1.97 -7.30
N LEU A 82 -0.14 -3.12 -7.04
CA LEU A 82 0.53 -4.42 -7.11
C LEU A 82 1.06 -4.68 -8.53
N ASP A 83 0.23 -4.43 -9.56
CA ASP A 83 0.60 -4.62 -10.96
C ASP A 83 1.78 -3.72 -11.37
N GLU A 84 1.80 -2.46 -10.93
CA GLU A 84 2.92 -1.55 -11.23
C GLU A 84 4.22 -2.03 -10.58
N LEU A 85 4.15 -2.55 -9.35
CA LEU A 85 5.31 -3.11 -8.66
C LEU A 85 5.81 -4.38 -9.35
N GLU A 86 4.91 -5.25 -9.78
CA GLU A 86 5.27 -6.44 -10.55
C GLU A 86 5.94 -6.08 -11.87
N ARG A 87 5.39 -5.11 -12.61
CA ARG A 87 6.00 -4.59 -13.84
C ARG A 87 7.41 -4.07 -13.59
N LYS A 88 7.60 -3.25 -12.55
CA LYS A 88 8.93 -2.74 -12.16
C LYS A 88 9.89 -3.86 -11.76
N LYS A 89 9.39 -4.91 -11.08
CA LYS A 89 10.18 -6.09 -10.72
C LYS A 89 10.62 -6.88 -11.96
N ARG A 90 9.72 -7.11 -12.92
CA ARG A 90 10.04 -7.80 -14.19
C ARG A 90 11.09 -7.02 -14.99
N ALA A 91 10.93 -5.70 -15.14
CA ALA A 91 11.91 -4.85 -15.81
C ALA A 91 13.32 -4.99 -15.24
N ARG A 92 13.48 -4.94 -13.91
CA ARG A 92 14.80 -5.10 -13.26
C ARG A 92 15.42 -6.48 -13.47
N LYS A 93 14.58 -7.52 -13.56
CA LYS A 93 15.03 -8.89 -13.81
C LYS A 93 15.43 -9.12 -15.27
N LEU A 94 14.85 -8.38 -16.22
CA LEU A 94 15.21 -8.50 -17.62
C LEU A 94 16.66 -8.08 -17.86
N ASN A 95 17.45 -9.03 -18.36
CA ASN A 95 18.81 -8.79 -18.79
C ASN A 95 18.78 -8.14 -20.18
N VAL A 96 19.20 -6.88 -20.24
CA VAL A 96 19.32 -6.11 -21.48
C VAL A 96 20.80 -5.98 -21.82
N PRO A 97 21.19 -5.96 -23.11
CA PRO A 97 22.57 -5.71 -23.51
C PRO A 97 23.15 -4.45 -22.87
N THR A 98 24.42 -4.53 -22.49
CA THR A 98 25.19 -3.39 -21.96
C THR A 98 25.79 -2.51 -23.05
N ASP A 99 26.02 -3.08 -24.24
CA ASP A 99 26.52 -2.36 -25.41
C ASP A 99 25.45 -1.44 -26.02
N ASP A 100 25.81 -0.17 -26.24
CA ASP A 100 24.91 0.84 -26.79
C ASP A 100 24.56 0.56 -28.26
N GLY A 101 25.48 -0.06 -29.00
CA GLY A 101 25.25 -0.46 -30.39
C GLY A 101 24.11 -1.46 -30.50
N GLN A 102 24.16 -2.53 -29.70
CA GLN A 102 23.10 -3.54 -29.65
C GLN A 102 21.75 -2.96 -29.20
N VAL A 103 21.74 -2.09 -28.18
CA VAL A 103 20.52 -1.42 -27.70
C VAL A 103 19.86 -0.62 -28.83
N LYS A 104 20.64 0.12 -29.63
CA LYS A 104 20.12 0.86 -30.79
C LYS A 104 19.56 -0.06 -31.87
N SER A 105 20.20 -1.19 -32.13
CA SER A 105 19.72 -2.19 -33.10
C SER A 105 18.39 -2.77 -32.67
N ILE A 106 18.28 -3.21 -31.41
CA ILE A 106 17.02 -3.75 -30.87
C ILE A 106 15.93 -2.71 -30.95
N LEU A 107 16.18 -1.47 -30.49
CA LEU A 107 15.21 -0.36 -30.56
C LEU A 107 14.72 -0.11 -31.99
N ARG A 108 15.59 -0.26 -32.99
CA ARG A 108 15.24 -0.13 -34.41
C ARG A 108 14.39 -1.31 -34.89
N GLU A 109 14.72 -2.54 -34.48
CA GLU A 109 13.97 -3.75 -34.83
C GLU A 109 12.54 -3.70 -34.29
N ILE A 110 12.37 -3.24 -33.04
CA ILE A 110 11.05 -3.05 -32.42
C ILE A 110 10.32 -1.77 -32.90
N GLY A 111 10.90 -1.01 -33.83
CA GLY A 111 10.27 0.18 -34.42
C GLY A 111 10.18 1.40 -33.49
N HIS A 112 10.94 1.41 -32.38
CA HIS A 112 10.96 2.55 -31.45
C HIS A 112 12.03 3.58 -31.85
N PRO A 113 11.85 4.87 -31.46
CA PRO A 113 12.88 5.89 -31.68
C PRO A 113 14.23 5.47 -31.09
N ILE A 114 15.30 5.63 -31.87
CA ILE A 114 16.64 5.17 -31.50
C ILE A 114 17.19 6.01 -30.35
N CYS A 115 17.11 7.34 -30.45
CA CYS A 115 17.59 8.26 -29.43
C CYS A 115 16.68 9.47 -29.27
N PHE A 116 16.45 9.89 -28.02
CA PHE A 116 15.82 11.17 -27.70
C PHE A 116 16.86 12.27 -27.43
N PHE A 117 16.42 13.53 -27.50
CA PHE A 117 17.29 14.66 -27.18
C PHE A 117 17.72 14.61 -25.71
N GLY A 118 19.03 14.72 -25.45
CA GLY A 118 19.59 14.63 -24.11
C GLY A 118 19.63 13.21 -23.52
N GLU A 119 19.27 12.18 -24.27
CA GLU A 119 19.28 10.78 -23.79
C GLU A 119 20.69 10.18 -23.85
N GLY A 120 21.22 9.80 -22.69
CA GLY A 120 22.49 9.08 -22.60
C GLY A 120 22.37 7.57 -22.90
N PRO A 121 23.51 6.84 -23.01
CA PRO A 121 23.50 5.38 -23.19
C PRO A 121 22.79 4.61 -22.07
N ALA A 122 22.90 5.11 -20.82
CA ALA A 122 22.24 4.50 -19.67
C ALA A 122 20.71 4.65 -19.74
N ASP A 123 20.24 5.87 -20.05
CA ASP A 123 18.81 6.18 -20.15
C ASP A 123 18.16 5.38 -21.28
N ARG A 124 18.87 5.24 -22.40
CA ARG A 124 18.41 4.45 -23.54
C ARG A 124 18.24 2.97 -23.21
N ARG A 125 19.20 2.40 -22.49
CA ARG A 125 19.13 1.00 -22.02
C ARG A 125 17.99 0.81 -21.03
N GLU A 126 17.77 1.78 -20.14
CA GLU A 126 16.66 1.75 -19.19
C GLU A 126 15.31 1.88 -19.91
N ARG A 127 15.22 2.69 -20.95
CA ARG A 127 14.04 2.77 -21.82
C ARG A 127 13.77 1.44 -22.51
N LEU A 128 14.79 0.82 -23.11
CA LEU A 128 14.64 -0.50 -23.74
C LEU A 128 14.13 -1.53 -22.72
N ARG A 129 14.71 -1.58 -21.52
CA ARG A 129 14.24 -2.44 -20.42
C ARG A 129 12.76 -2.21 -20.08
N ASN A 130 12.32 -0.96 -20.04
CA ASN A 130 10.93 -0.61 -19.75
C ASN A 130 9.96 -0.94 -20.89
N ILE A 131 10.41 -0.86 -22.14
CA ILE A 131 9.62 -1.28 -23.31
C ILE A 131 9.43 -2.79 -23.26
N LEU A 132 10.51 -3.56 -23.14
CA LEU A 132 10.47 -5.03 -23.06
C LEU A 132 9.67 -5.55 -21.86
N ALA A 133 9.64 -4.81 -20.74
CA ALA A 133 8.83 -5.17 -19.58
C ALA A 133 7.33 -4.88 -19.72
N LYS A 134 6.95 -4.01 -20.66
CA LYS A 134 5.55 -3.69 -20.98
C LYS A 134 5.04 -4.56 -22.12
N ASP A 135 5.87 -4.73 -23.14
CA ASP A 135 5.55 -5.46 -24.36
C ASP A 135 6.05 -6.89 -24.23
N GLU A 136 5.20 -7.75 -23.67
CA GLU A 136 5.48 -9.19 -23.55
C GLU A 136 5.76 -9.86 -24.92
N THR A 137 5.37 -9.20 -26.02
CA THR A 137 5.48 -9.68 -27.40
C THR A 137 6.91 -9.83 -27.92
N VAL A 138 7.90 -9.18 -27.29
CA VAL A 138 9.32 -9.24 -27.75
C VAL A 138 10.08 -10.41 -27.11
N THR A 139 9.48 -11.10 -26.13
CA THR A 139 10.11 -12.24 -25.43
C THR A 139 10.04 -13.55 -26.23
N ALA A 140 9.47 -13.55 -27.44
CA ALA A 140 9.19 -14.74 -28.25
C ALA A 140 10.10 -14.92 -29.49
N LEU A 141 11.33 -14.40 -29.46
CA LEU A 141 12.37 -14.70 -30.44
C LEU A 141 13.61 -15.30 -29.77
#